data_AF-A0A358J1Z1-F1
#
_entry.id   AF-A0A358J1Z1-F1
#
_cell.length_a   1.000
_cell.length_b   1.000
_cell.length_c   1.000
_cell.angle_alpha   90.00
_cell.angle_beta   90.00
_cell.angle_gamma   90.00
#
_symmetry.space_group_name_H-M   'P 1'
#
loop_
_entity.id
_entity.type
_entity.pdbx_description
1 polymer ?
#
loop_
_entity_poly.entity_id
_entity_poly.type
_entity_poly.pdbx_seq_one_letter_code
_entity_poly.pdbx_strand_id
1 'polypeptide(L)' 'RVTRMDSGAFAITARDARRPNEGSVILAFAGSPVRLQEWTITDAQGSRTRVQLTTLEPAPGLAASLFQLRDPTRRNRRN' A
#
# COMPACT_ATOMS: atom_id res chain seq x y z
N ARG A 1 -1.11 2.81 -15.87
CA ARG A 1 0.14 2.75 -16.68
C ARG A 1 1.05 1.69 -16.08
N VAL A 2 1.79 0.94 -16.90
CA VAL A 2 2.83 0.00 -16.43
C VAL A 2 4.18 0.45 -16.97
N THR A 3 5.20 0.44 -16.12
CA THR A 3 6.61 0.66 -16.50
C THR A 3 7.39 -0.60 -16.15
N ARG A 4 8.21 -1.12 -17.08
CA ARG A 4 9.00 -2.35 -16.89
C ARG A 4 10.48 -2.03 -16.95
N MET A 5 11.31 -2.81 -16.26
CA MET A 5 12.77 -2.70 -16.22
C MET A 5 13.39 -4.00 -16.75
N ASP A 6 14.63 -3.92 -17.25
CA ASP A 6 15.37 -5.08 -17.78
C ASP A 6 15.63 -6.16 -16.71
N SER A 7 15.66 -5.77 -15.43
CA SER A 7 15.76 -6.68 -14.28
C SER A 7 14.51 -7.56 -14.05
N GLY A 8 13.44 -7.37 -14.84
CA GLY A 8 12.14 -7.98 -14.63
C GLY A 8 11.27 -7.26 -13.60
N ALA A 9 11.80 -6.26 -12.90
CA ALA A 9 11.01 -5.38 -12.04
C ALA A 9 10.02 -4.54 -12.86
N PHE A 10 8.91 -4.17 -12.24
CA PHE A 10 7.90 -3.32 -12.87
C PHE A 10 7.15 -2.48 -11.86
N ALA A 11 6.58 -1.36 -12.34
CA ALA A 11 5.74 -0.49 -11.55
C ALA A 11 4.37 -0.30 -12.22
N ILE A 12 3.32 -0.28 -11.41
CA ILE A 12 1.96 0.06 -11.83
C ILE A 12 1.62 1.44 -11.27
N THR A 13 1.23 2.36 -12.15
CA THR A 13 0.66 3.65 -11.77
C THR A 13 -0.85 3.63 -11.96
N ALA A 14 -1.58 3.80 -10.85
CA ALA A 14 -3.02 4.02 -10.82
C ALA A 14 -3.33 5.50 -10.56
N ARG A 15 -4.25 6.06 -11.33
CA ARG A 15 -4.76 7.44 -11.21
C ARG A 15 -6.20 7.47 -11.75
N ASP A 16 -7.02 8.35 -11.21
CA ASP A 16 -8.33 8.62 -11.82
C ASP A 16 -8.12 9.34 -13.16
N ALA A 17 -8.64 8.78 -14.25
CA ALA A 17 -8.53 9.36 -15.59
C ALA A 17 -9.37 10.63 -15.75
N ARG A 18 -10.52 10.71 -15.05
CA ARG A 18 -11.43 11.87 -15.05
C ARG A 18 -10.97 12.94 -14.06
N ARG A 19 -10.25 12.54 -13.02
CA ARG A 19 -9.77 13.43 -11.96
C ARG A 19 -8.25 13.31 -11.75
N PRO A 20 -7.46 13.65 -12.78
CA PRO A 20 -6.02 13.40 -12.75
C PRO A 20 -5.26 14.22 -11.70
N ASN A 21 -5.87 15.27 -11.18
CA ASN A 21 -5.31 16.15 -10.15
C ASN A 21 -5.62 15.67 -8.72
N GLU A 22 -6.42 14.61 -8.52
CA GLU A 22 -6.73 14.08 -7.18
C GLU A 22 -5.60 13.21 -6.61
N GLY A 23 -4.53 12.97 -7.38
CA GLY A 23 -3.37 12.21 -6.96
C GLY A 23 -3.15 10.92 -7.74
N SER A 24 -2.23 10.10 -7.25
CA SER A 24 -1.90 8.82 -7.85
C SER A 24 -1.27 7.84 -6.85
N VAL A 25 -1.31 6.57 -7.20
CA VAL A 25 -0.59 5.51 -6.48
C VAL A 25 0.37 4.82 -7.45
N ILE A 26 1.61 4.64 -7.03
CA ILE A 26 2.62 3.84 -7.72
C ILE A 26 2.94 2.63 -6.85
N LEU A 27 2.78 1.43 -7.42
CA LEU A 27 3.14 0.15 -6.80
C LEU A 27 4.36 -0.42 -7.52
N ALA A 28 5.44 -0.70 -6.80
CA ALA A 28 6.67 -1.26 -7.37
C ALA A 28 6.84 -2.73 -6.99
N PHE A 29 7.01 -3.58 -7.99
CA PHE A 29 7.15 -5.02 -7.86
C PHE A 29 8.52 -5.47 -8.37
N ALA A 30 9.15 -6.37 -7.63
CA ALA A 30 10.41 -7.00 -8.02
C ALA A 30 10.60 -8.34 -7.31
N GLY A 31 11.67 -9.05 -7.67
CA GLY A 31 12.06 -10.34 -7.09
C GLY A 31 11.49 -11.55 -7.83
N SER A 32 12.02 -12.72 -7.48
CA SER A 32 11.55 -14.03 -7.94
C SER A 32 11.43 -14.94 -6.70
N PRO A 33 10.21 -15.23 -6.19
CA PRO A 33 8.91 -14.84 -6.74
C PRO A 33 8.67 -13.32 -6.68
N VAL A 34 7.83 -12.82 -7.58
CA VAL A 34 7.44 -11.40 -7.64
C VAL A 34 6.75 -10.99 -6.34
N ARG A 35 7.20 -9.87 -5.75
CA ARG A 35 6.64 -9.28 -4.52
C ARG A 35 6.51 -7.77 -4.64
N LEU A 36 5.58 -7.19 -3.89
CA LEU A 36 5.50 -5.75 -3.69
C LEU A 36 6.67 -5.31 -2.82
N GLN A 37 7.45 -4.34 -3.28
CA GLN A 37 8.61 -3.79 -2.56
C GLN A 37 8.30 -2.42 -1.97
N GLU A 38 7.51 -1.61 -2.68
CA GLU A 38 7.20 -0.25 -2.29
C GLU A 38 5.85 0.19 -2.85
N TRP A 39 5.16 1.07 -2.13
CA TRP A 39 4.19 1.96 -2.73
C TRP A 39 4.48 3.42 -2.42
N THR A 40 4.19 4.28 -3.39
CA THR A 40 4.20 5.73 -3.24
C THR A 40 2.81 6.27 -3.55
N ILE A 41 2.23 7.02 -2.60
CA ILE A 41 1.01 7.80 -2.79
C ILE A 41 1.43 9.25 -3.04
N THR A 42 0.84 9.88 -4.06
CA THR A 42 0.86 11.33 -4.23
C THR A 42 -0.56 11.84 -4.10
N ASP A 43 -0.82 12.77 -3.19
CA ASP A 43 -2.15 13.36 -3.00
C ASP A 43 -2.43 14.52 -3.96
N ALA A 44 -3.61 15.12 -3.85
CA ALA A 44 -4.05 16.23 -4.70
C ALA A 44 -3.26 17.54 -4.47
N GLN A 45 -2.53 17.66 -3.35
CA GLN A 45 -1.63 18.79 -3.08
C GLN A 45 -0.22 18.52 -3.61
N GLY A 46 0.04 17.31 -4.14
CA GLY A 46 1.34 16.86 -4.61
C GLY A 46 2.24 16.31 -3.50
N SER A 47 1.75 16.19 -2.27
CA SER A 47 2.52 15.60 -1.17
C SER A 47 2.70 14.11 -1.39
N ARG A 48 3.89 13.60 -1.05
CA ARG A 48 4.27 12.21 -1.32
C ARG A 48 4.49 11.43 -0.03
N THR A 49 3.84 10.28 0.07
CA THR A 49 4.12 9.28 1.11
C THR A 49 4.63 8.01 0.45
N ARG A 50 5.85 7.61 0.79
CA ARG A 50 6.49 6.39 0.31
C ARG A 50 6.62 5.40 1.46
N VAL A 51 6.20 4.16 1.23
CA VAL A 51 6.36 3.06 2.18
C VAL A 51 7.11 1.93 1.51
N GLN A 52 8.24 1.55 2.10
CA GLN A 52 9.07 0.44 1.67
C GLN A 52 8.84 -0.78 2.57
N LEU A 53 8.71 -1.94 1.95
CA LEU A 53 8.52 -3.22 2.62
C LEU A 53 9.89 -3.91 2.72
N THR A 54 10.43 -4.00 3.93
CA THR A 54 11.74 -4.62 4.18
C THR A 54 11.63 -6.10 4.51
N THR A 55 10.75 -6.46 5.45
CA THR A 55 10.60 -7.84 5.96
C THR A 55 9.16 -8.31 5.80
N LEU A 56 8.66 -8.37 4.56
CA LEU A 56 7.33 -8.89 4.27
C LEU A 56 7.36 -10.41 4.10
N GLU A 57 6.80 -11.10 5.09
CA GLU A 57 6.64 -12.56 5.09
C GLU A 57 5.16 -12.98 5.10
N PRO A 58 4.81 -14.13 4.50
CA PRO A 58 3.47 -14.72 4.65
C PRO A 58 3.14 -14.98 6.12
N ALA A 59 1.97 -14.52 6.57
CA ALA A 59 1.50 -14.70 7.94
C ALA A 59 0.14 -15.46 7.94
N PRO A 60 0.13 -16.80 7.84
CA PRO A 60 -1.09 -17.58 7.94
C PRO A 60 -1.62 -17.58 9.38
N GLY A 61 -2.94 -17.76 9.55
CA GLY A 61 -3.55 -17.94 10.87
C GLY A 61 -3.63 -16.68 11.74
N LEU A 62 -3.49 -15.49 11.15
CA LEU A 62 -3.75 -14.23 11.85
C LEU A 62 -5.18 -14.22 12.43
N ALA A 63 -5.29 -13.88 13.71
CA ALA A 63 -6.59 -13.82 14.37
C ALA A 63 -7.51 -12.79 13.67
N ALA A 64 -8.76 -13.19 13.39
CA ALA A 64 -9.73 -12.32 12.72
C ALA A 64 -9.96 -10.98 13.46
N SER A 65 -9.74 -10.95 14.78
CA SER A 65 -9.81 -9.73 15.59
C SER A 65 -8.80 -8.65 15.21
N LEU A 66 -7.70 -8.99 14.54
CA LEU A 66 -6.72 -8.02 14.03
C LEU A 66 -7.29 -7.17 12.87
N PHE A 67 -8.33 -7.67 12.22
CA PHE A 67 -9.01 -7.01 11.10
C PHE A 67 -10.39 -6.44 11.49
N GLN A 68 -10.71 -6.44 12.78
CA GLN A 68 -11.90 -5.79 13.32
C GLN A 68 -11.50 -4.42 13.87
N LEU A 69 -12.06 -3.36 13.29
CA LEU A 69 -11.88 -2.00 13.82
C LEU A 69 -12.60 -1.91 15.18
N ARG A 70 -11.83 -1.98 16.26
CA ARG A 70 -12.31 -1.69 17.61
C ARG A 70 -12.06 -0.23 17.90
N ASP A 71 -13.12 0.50 18.22
CA ASP A 71 -13.05 1.90 18.59
C ASP A 71 -12.05 2.07 19.76
N PRO A 72 -10.87 2.67 19.53
CA PRO A 72 -9.83 2.79 20.55
C PRO A 72 -10.23 3.77 21.66
N THR A 73 -11.30 4.55 21.45
CA THR A 73 -11.78 5.56 22.40
C THR A 73 -12.84 5.03 23.37
N ARG A 74 -13.44 3.86 23.09
CA ARG A 74 -14.38 3.20 24.01
C ARG A 74 -13.63 2.58 25.19
N ARG A 75 -13.24 3.42 26.14
CA ARG A 75 -12.81 2.96 27.47
C ARG A 75 -13.99 2.23 28.12
N ASN A 76 -13.77 0.97 28.49
CA ASN A 76 -14.77 0.16 29.19
C ASN A 76 -15.18 0.90 30.47
N ARG A 77 -16.36 1.53 30.47
CA ARG A 77 -16.98 2.09 31.69
C ARG A 77 -17.37 0.90 32.55
N ARG A 78 -16.47 0.46 33.42
CA ARG A 78 -16.79 -0.45 34.51
C ARG A 78 -17.61 0.38 35.51
N ASN A 79 -18.88 0.00 35.69
CA ASN A 79 -19.70 0.37 36.84
C ASN A 79 -19.27 -0.46 38.05
#